data_AF-A0A2H9NAM8-F1
#
_entry.id   AF-A0A2H9NAM8-F1
#
_cell.length_a   1.000
_cell.length_b   1.000
_cell.length_c   1.000
_cell.angle_alpha   90.00
_cell.angle_beta   90.00
_cell.angle_gamma   90.00
#
_symmetry.space_group_name_H-M   'P 1'
#
loop_
_entity.id
_entity.type
_entity.pdbx_description
1 polymer ?
#
loop_
_entity_poly.entity_id
_entity_poly.type
_entity_poly.pdbx_seq_one_letter_code
_entity_poly.pdbx_strand_id
1 'polypeptide(L)'
;MKAKEEALIKYEHALKEGKIEEAHMYAQATSRLKDYMAEDSEKLLDLMGIPWVQAPSEGEAQAAHLVKRGDADYCASQDYDSLLFGAPRLVRNVTISGRRKL
;
A
#
# COMPACT_ATOMS: atom_id res chain seq x y z
N MET A 1 8.15 -2.34 15.38
CA MET A 1 7.65 -1.37 16.38
C MET A 1 8.64 -0.24 16.62
N LYS A 2 9.89 -0.53 17.01
CA LYS A 2 10.95 0.49 17.26
C LYS A 2 11.13 1.56 16.16
N ALA A 3 11.25 1.17 14.89
CA ALA A 3 11.46 2.13 13.80
C ALA A 3 10.30 3.15 13.62
N LYS A 4 9.06 2.76 13.94
CA LYS A 4 7.90 3.66 13.85
C LYS A 4 7.81 4.61 15.05
N GLU A 5 8.18 4.14 16.24
CA GLU A 5 8.31 4.99 17.43
C GLU A 5 9.43 6.01 17.25
N GLU A 6 10.57 5.60 16.71
CA GLU A 6 11.67 6.50 16.39
C GLU A 6 11.27 7.56 15.33
N ALA A 7 10.49 7.17 14.32
CA ALA A 7 9.97 8.10 13.33
C ALA A 7 8.96 9.11 13.94
N LEU A 8 8.15 8.68 14.91
CA LEU A 8 7.22 9.56 15.62
C LEU A 8 7.96 10.58 16.49
N ILE A 9 9.01 10.15 17.20
CA ILE A 9 9.86 11.05 18.00
C ILE A 9 10.53 12.09 17.10
N LYS A 10 11.07 11.68 15.94
CA LYS A 10 11.68 12.58 14.97
C LYS A 10 10.67 13.54 14.35
N TYR A 11 9.45 13.08 14.08
CA TYR A 11 8.33 13.91 13.62
C TYR A 11 7.98 15.02 14.61
N GLU A 12 7.78 14.66 15.89
CA GLU A 12 7.45 15.63 16.94
C GLU A 12 8.58 16.64 17.18
N HIS A 13 9.83 16.20 17.09
CA HIS A 13 10.99 17.10 17.18
C HIS A 13 11.04 18.08 16.00
N ALA A 14 10.87 17.59 14.77
CA ALA A 14 10.85 18.42 13.56
C ALA A 14 9.72 19.46 13.59
N LEU A 15 8.53 19.09 14.11
CA LEU A 15 7.42 20.02 14.34
C LEU A 15 7.77 21.11 15.35
N LYS A 16 8.38 20.75 16.49
CA LYS A 16 8.80 21.71 17.53
C LYS A 16 9.87 22.67 17.03
N GLU A 17 10.74 22.23 16.13
CA GLU A 17 11.78 23.05 15.49
C GLU A 17 11.27 23.85 14.27
N GLY A 18 9.99 23.70 13.88
CA GLY A 18 9.43 24.39 12.71
C GLY A 18 9.95 23.88 11.36
N LYS A 19 10.58 22.69 11.33
CA LYS A 19 11.11 22.05 10.12
C LYS A 19 10.01 21.28 9.39
N ILE A 20 9.14 22.01 8.71
CA ILE A 20 7.91 21.49 8.10
C ILE A 20 8.20 20.39 7.06
N GLU A 21 9.25 20.51 6.25
CA GLU A 21 9.61 19.49 5.25
C GLU A 21 10.06 18.17 5.88
N GLU A 22 10.92 18.24 6.90
CA GLU A 22 11.36 17.06 7.65
C GLU A 22 10.17 16.41 8.39
N ALA A 23 9.29 17.21 8.97
CA ALA A 23 8.06 16.73 9.60
C ALA A 23 7.17 15.99 8.59
N HIS A 24 7.01 16.51 7.37
CA HIS A 24 6.25 15.83 6.31
C HIS A 24 6.84 14.46 5.95
N MET A 25 8.17 14.38 5.84
CA MET A 25 8.86 13.12 5.55
C MET A 25 8.65 12.08 6.67
N TYR A 26 8.78 12.49 7.94
CA TYR A 26 8.54 11.59 9.08
C TYR A 26 7.06 11.23 9.25
N ALA A 27 6.14 12.12 8.87
CA ALA A 27 4.69 11.84 8.88
C ALA A 27 4.33 10.72 7.89
N GLN A 28 4.89 10.72 6.69
CA GLN A 28 4.68 9.64 5.73
C GLN A 28 5.17 8.29 6.27
N ALA A 29 6.34 8.29 6.94
CA ALA A 29 6.92 7.09 7.56
C ALA A 29 6.13 6.57 8.77
N THR A 30 5.35 7.42 9.44
CA THR A 30 4.51 7.06 10.59
C THR A 30 3.06 6.74 10.22
N SER A 31 2.66 6.90 8.95
CA SER A 31 1.29 6.64 8.52
C SER A 31 0.85 5.22 8.89
N ARG A 32 -0.33 5.14 9.51
CA ARG A 32 -1.01 3.89 9.85
C ARG A 32 -2.29 3.81 9.05
N LEU A 33 -2.54 2.64 8.49
CA LEU A 33 -3.90 2.26 8.11
C LEU A 33 -4.76 2.36 9.37
N LYS A 34 -5.80 3.17 9.28
CA LYS A 34 -6.85 3.28 10.30
C LYS A 34 -8.00 2.39 9.85
N ASP A 35 -8.76 1.87 10.80
CA ASP A 35 -9.80 0.86 10.55
C ASP A 35 -10.82 1.31 9.48
N TYR A 36 -11.19 2.60 9.49
CA TYR A 36 -12.12 3.16 8.49
C TYR A 36 -11.56 3.22 7.06
N MET A 37 -10.25 3.20 6.87
CA MET A 37 -9.64 3.42 5.56
C MET A 37 -9.94 2.29 4.57
N ALA A 38 -10.11 1.06 5.07
CA ALA A 38 -10.50 -0.07 4.24
C ALA A 38 -11.95 0.13 3.74
N GLU A 39 -12.89 0.36 4.66
CA GLU A 39 -14.31 0.57 4.33
C GLU A 39 -14.52 1.78 3.39
N ASP A 40 -13.81 2.89 3.64
CA ASP A 40 -13.88 4.06 2.76
C ASP A 40 -13.33 3.77 1.36
N SER A 41 -12.28 2.93 1.26
CA SER A 41 -11.69 2.54 -0.02
C SER A 41 -12.63 1.61 -0.81
N GLU A 42 -13.25 0.64 -0.15
CA GLU A 42 -14.25 -0.26 -0.75
C GLU A 42 -15.43 0.56 -1.30
N LYS A 43 -15.98 1.47 -0.50
CA LYS A 43 -17.07 2.34 -0.92
C LYS A 43 -16.69 3.24 -2.09
N LEU A 44 -15.46 3.76 -2.12
CA LEU A 44 -14.98 4.55 -3.26
C LEU A 44 -14.90 3.69 -4.53
N LEU A 45 -14.38 2.46 -4.44
CA LEU A 45 -14.30 1.55 -5.58
C LEU A 45 -15.69 1.19 -6.11
N ASP A 46 -16.65 0.93 -5.22
CA ASP A 46 -18.06 0.69 -5.59
C ASP A 46 -18.65 1.88 -6.36
N LEU A 47 -18.43 3.10 -5.87
CA LEU A 47 -18.91 4.33 -6.52
C LEU A 47 -18.24 4.58 -7.89
N MET A 48 -17.00 4.10 -8.07
CA MET A 48 -16.28 4.16 -9.35
C MET A 48 -16.64 3.02 -10.31
N GLY A 49 -17.40 2.02 -9.85
CA GLY A 49 -17.70 0.80 -10.61
C GLY A 49 -16.49 -0.11 -10.80
N ILE A 50 -15.51 -0.05 -9.91
CA ILE A 50 -14.31 -0.91 -9.95
C ILE A 50 -14.54 -2.12 -9.03
N PRO A 51 -14.48 -3.35 -9.55
CA PRO A 51 -14.68 -4.54 -8.73
C PRO A 51 -13.51 -4.77 -7.78
N TRP A 52 -13.81 -5.22 -6.58
CA TRP A 52 -12.84 -5.67 -5.58
C TRP A 52 -13.27 -7.03 -5.01
N VAL A 53 -12.33 -7.72 -4.38
CA VAL A 53 -12.55 -9.06 -3.81
C VAL A 53 -12.01 -9.08 -2.38
N GLN A 54 -12.85 -9.48 -1.43
CA GLN A 54 -12.41 -9.77 -0.07
C GLN A 54 -11.64 -11.09 -0.05
N ALA A 55 -10.33 -11.02 0.21
CA ALA A 55 -9.55 -12.23 0.46
C ALA A 55 -9.96 -12.88 1.79
N PRO A 56 -9.98 -14.22 1.88
CA PRO A 56 -10.23 -14.92 3.14
C PRO A 56 -9.08 -14.78 4.15
N SER A 57 -7.90 -14.35 3.67
CA SER A 57 -6.69 -14.11 4.45
C SER A 57 -5.84 -13.08 3.71
N GLU A 58 -4.65 -13.44 3.23
CA GLU A 58 -3.72 -12.53 2.56
C GLU A 58 -4.20 -12.08 1.16
N GLY A 59 -4.21 -10.78 0.92
CA GLY A 59 -4.59 -10.20 -0.37
C GLY A 59 -3.65 -10.63 -1.52
N GLU A 60 -2.34 -10.69 -1.27
CA GLU A 60 -1.34 -11.15 -2.24
C GLU A 60 -1.53 -12.62 -2.64
N ALA A 61 -1.94 -13.46 -1.68
CA ALA A 61 -2.24 -14.86 -1.95
C ALA A 61 -3.50 -15.01 -2.80
N GLN A 62 -4.55 -14.22 -2.51
CA GLN A 62 -5.76 -14.18 -3.31
C GLN A 62 -5.49 -13.67 -4.73
N ALA A 63 -4.69 -12.62 -4.89
CA ALA A 63 -4.27 -12.11 -6.19
C ALA A 63 -3.51 -13.17 -6.99
N ALA A 64 -2.55 -13.86 -6.35
CA ALA A 64 -1.82 -14.95 -6.98
C ALA A 64 -2.75 -16.10 -7.42
N HIS A 65 -3.74 -16.45 -6.60
CA HIS A 65 -4.73 -17.47 -6.93
C HIS A 65 -5.57 -17.12 -8.16
N LEU A 66 -6.06 -15.88 -8.25
CA LEU A 66 -6.86 -15.41 -9.40
C LEU A 66 -6.06 -15.47 -10.70
N VAL A 67 -4.78 -15.05 -10.68
CA VAL A 67 -3.91 -15.10 -11.86
C VAL A 67 -3.59 -16.55 -12.25
N LYS A 68 -3.36 -17.44 -11.28
CA LYS A 68 -3.16 -18.88 -11.56
C LYS A 68 -4.39 -19.53 -12.20
N ARG A 69 -5.60 -19.12 -11.81
CA ARG A 69 -6.86 -19.64 -12.35
C ARG A 69 -7.19 -19.07 -13.74
N GLY A 70 -6.53 -17.98 -14.14
CA GLY A 70 -6.73 -17.32 -15.42
C GLY A 70 -7.79 -16.22 -15.40
N ASP A 71 -8.25 -15.78 -14.22
CA ASP A 71 -9.23 -14.69 -14.10
C ASP A 71 -8.59 -13.31 -14.28
N ALA A 72 -7.27 -13.23 -14.16
CA ALA A 72 -6.48 -12.03 -14.37
C ALA A 72 -5.11 -12.39 -14.95
N ASP A 73 -4.48 -11.43 -15.65
CA ASP A 73 -3.19 -11.67 -16.29
C ASP A 73 -1.99 -11.50 -15.35
N TYR A 74 -2.06 -10.55 -14.42
CA TYR A 74 -0.94 -10.11 -13.59
C TYR A 74 -1.39 -9.82 -12.16
N CYS A 75 -0.52 -10.12 -11.19
CA CYS A 75 -0.58 -9.48 -9.88
C CYS A 75 0.06 -8.10 -10.00
N ALA A 76 -0.45 -7.12 -9.25
CA ALA A 76 0.12 -5.77 -9.19
C ALA A 76 0.45 -5.42 -7.73
N SER A 77 1.74 -5.30 -7.41
CA SER A 77 2.20 -4.98 -6.06
C SER A 77 3.59 -4.35 -6.06
N GLN A 78 3.93 -3.67 -4.97
CA GLN A 78 5.32 -3.27 -4.69
C GLN A 78 6.11 -4.40 -4.03
N ASP A 79 5.45 -5.29 -3.30
CA ASP A 79 6.10 -6.42 -2.64
C ASP A 79 6.16 -7.63 -3.58
N TYR A 80 6.91 -8.65 -3.17
CA TYR A 80 7.13 -9.86 -3.98
C TYR A 80 6.35 -11.08 -3.46
N ASP A 81 5.48 -10.89 -2.47
CA ASP A 81 4.80 -11.98 -1.76
C ASP A 81 3.88 -12.77 -2.68
N SER A 82 3.20 -12.13 -3.64
CA SER A 82 2.42 -12.84 -4.65
C SER A 82 3.24 -13.86 -5.44
N LEU A 83 4.53 -13.60 -5.72
CA LEU A 83 5.41 -14.60 -6.35
C LEU A 83 5.69 -15.78 -5.41
N LEU A 84 5.84 -15.54 -4.10
CA LEU A 84 6.02 -16.60 -3.11
C LEU A 84 4.75 -17.46 -2.97
N PHE A 85 3.58 -16.86 -3.11
CA PHE A 85 2.30 -17.57 -3.25
C PHE A 85 2.12 -18.22 -4.64
N GLY A 86 3.07 -18.01 -5.56
CA GLY A 86 3.18 -18.67 -6.86
C GLY A 86 2.51 -17.94 -8.03
N ALA A 87 2.27 -16.63 -7.92
CA ALA A 87 1.77 -15.83 -9.04
C ALA A 87 2.66 -16.04 -10.28
N PRO A 88 2.09 -16.40 -11.44
CA PRO A 88 2.86 -16.57 -12.67
C PRO A 88 3.54 -15.29 -13.17
N ARG A 89 2.91 -14.13 -12.93
CA ARG A 89 3.35 -12.82 -13.45
C ARG A 89 3.05 -11.73 -12.43
N LEU A 90 4.04 -10.88 -12.12
CA LEU A 90 3.92 -9.71 -11.23
C LEU A 90 4.34 -8.44 -11.98
N VAL A 91 3.54 -7.38 -11.88
CA VAL A 91 3.85 -6.03 -12.35
C VAL A 91 4.06 -5.11 -11.15
N ARG A 92 5.21 -4.43 -11.11
CA ARG A 92 5.55 -3.45 -10.06
C ARG A 92 5.33 -2.02 -10.56
N ASN A 93 5.30 -1.07 -9.64
CA ASN A 93 5.23 0.38 -9.93
C ASN A 93 3.91 0.88 -10.55
N VAL A 94 2.82 0.09 -10.55
CA VAL A 94 1.52 0.52 -11.10
C VAL A 94 0.98 1.77 -10.37
N THR A 95 0.98 1.72 -9.03
CA THR A 95 0.41 2.76 -8.15
C THR A 95 1.33 3.96 -7.92
N ILE A 96 2.57 3.93 -8.41
CA ILE A 96 3.55 5.02 -8.26
C ILE A 96 4.03 5.55 -9.62
N SER A 97 3.27 5.28 -10.68
CA SER A 97 3.63 5.70 -12.02
C SER A 97 3.43 7.22 -12.20
N GLY A 98 4.55 7.93 -12.26
CA GLY A 98 4.67 9.36 -12.52
C GLY A 98 6.14 9.75 -12.67
N ARG A 99 6.47 10.72 -13.53
CA ARG A 99 7.86 11.21 -13.67
C ARG A 99 8.35 11.70 -12.31
N ARG A 100 9.31 11.00 -11.69
CA ARG A 100 10.15 11.61 -10.65
C ARG A 100 10.73 12.89 -11.25
N LYS A 101 10.34 14.05 -10.73
CA LYS A 101 11.23 15.22 -10.83
C LYS A 101 12.44 14.85 -9.98
N LEU A 102 13.52 14.45 -10.66
CA LEU A 102 14.87 14.51 -10.12
C LEU A 102 15.20 15.97 -9.78
#